data_AF-A0A954FFM7-F1
#
_entry.id   AF-A0A954FFM7-F1
#
_cell.length_a   1.000
_cell.length_b   1.000
_cell.length_c   1.000
_cell.angle_alpha   90.00
_cell.angle_beta   90.00
_cell.angle_gamma   90.00
#
_symmetry.space_group_name_H-M   'P 1'
#
loop_
_entity.id
_entity.type
_entity.pdbx_description
1 polymer ?
#
loop_
_entity_poly.entity_id
_entity_poly.type
_entity_poly.pdbx_seq_one_letter_code
_entity_poly.pdbx_strand_id
1 'polypeptide(L)'
;PTKSGSSSRRRFFRSSPSTKIETIYLGMFIQFNSKTDSANGEDSAVFVVRADSSGQDFIGPEIKQTGWWTIGMSFTPDGRAHYYAKPGVGPLTQADRFASHLPYGAPIQSFHTAFFNVCNQDNGRTWSTEWIIDDPAMYYISR
;
A
#
# COMPACT_ATOMS: atom_id res chain seq x y z
N PRO A 1 -55.06 31.41 -40.01
CA PRO A 1 -53.74 30.72 -40.10
C PRO A 1 -52.76 31.23 -39.02
N THR A 2 -52.78 30.60 -37.85
CA THR A 2 -51.92 30.93 -36.71
C THR A 2 -50.66 30.05 -36.74
N LYS A 3 -49.48 30.68 -36.77
CA LYS A 3 -48.16 30.03 -36.82
C LYS A 3 -47.86 29.35 -35.47
N SER A 4 -47.60 28.04 -35.47
CA SER A 4 -47.09 27.32 -34.31
C SER A 4 -45.58 27.54 -34.16
N GLY A 5 -45.17 28.10 -33.03
CA GLY A 5 -43.75 28.26 -32.67
C GLY A 5 -43.17 26.94 -32.16
N SER A 6 -42.14 26.44 -32.85
CA SER A 6 -41.33 25.31 -32.40
C SER A 6 -40.45 25.72 -31.22
N SER A 7 -40.80 25.27 -30.01
CA SER A 7 -39.93 25.35 -28.83
C SER A 7 -38.98 24.14 -28.83
N SER A 8 -37.80 24.31 -29.41
CA SER A 8 -36.69 23.36 -29.23
C SER A 8 -36.19 23.38 -27.78
N ARG A 9 -36.61 22.40 -26.97
CA ARG A 9 -36.00 22.14 -25.66
C ARG A 9 -34.59 21.60 -25.87
N ARG A 10 -33.57 22.47 -25.75
CA ARG A 10 -32.19 22.04 -25.52
C ARG A 10 -32.13 21.20 -24.25
N ARG A 11 -32.02 19.88 -24.41
CA ARG A 11 -31.63 18.98 -23.33
C ARG A 11 -30.16 19.26 -23.02
N PHE A 12 -29.91 19.96 -21.93
CA PHE A 12 -28.59 20.02 -21.33
C PHE A 12 -28.29 18.65 -20.72
N PHE A 13 -27.53 17.83 -21.44
CA PHE A 13 -26.95 16.62 -20.89
C PHE A 13 -25.90 17.03 -19.85
N ARG A 14 -26.28 17.01 -18.57
CA ARG A 14 -25.32 17.03 -17.47
C ARG A 14 -24.71 15.62 -17.39
N SER A 15 -23.50 15.47 -17.90
CA SER A 15 -22.65 14.34 -17.54
C SER A 15 -22.29 14.50 -16.06
N SER A 16 -22.90 13.70 -15.17
CA SER A 16 -22.35 13.58 -13.82
C SER A 16 -20.94 13.03 -13.92
N PRO A 17 -19.94 13.61 -13.23
CA PRO A 17 -18.65 12.96 -13.06
C PRO A 17 -18.90 11.59 -12.44
N SER A 18 -18.54 10.52 -13.16
CA SER A 18 -18.54 9.18 -12.58
C SER A 18 -17.31 9.06 -11.70
N THR A 19 -17.50 8.90 -10.39
CA THR A 19 -16.41 8.50 -9.49
C THR A 19 -16.07 7.06 -9.81
N LYS A 20 -14.93 6.82 -10.47
CA LYS A 20 -14.45 5.47 -10.72
C LYS A 20 -13.78 4.94 -9.45
N ILE A 21 -14.31 3.85 -8.91
CA ILE A 21 -13.65 3.10 -7.84
C ILE A 21 -12.62 2.19 -8.50
N GLU A 22 -11.37 2.31 -8.08
CA GLU A 22 -10.27 1.48 -8.57
C GLU A 22 -9.70 0.64 -7.43
N THR A 23 -9.39 -0.62 -7.73
CA THR A 23 -8.67 -1.50 -6.80
C THR A 23 -7.19 -1.17 -6.85
N ILE A 24 -6.62 -0.85 -5.69
CA ILE A 24 -5.19 -0.63 -5.52
C ILE A 24 -4.58 -1.73 -4.65
N TYR A 25 -3.33 -2.11 -4.96
CA TYR A 25 -2.57 -3.09 -4.20
C TYR A 25 -1.52 -2.38 -3.37
N LEU A 26 -1.88 -2.12 -2.12
CA LEU A 26 -0.98 -1.55 -1.13
C LEU A 26 -0.26 -2.67 -0.39
N GLY A 27 0.94 -2.38 0.09
CA GLY A 27 1.73 -3.36 0.82
C GLY A 27 3.15 -2.89 1.04
N MET A 28 3.93 -3.78 1.62
CA MET A 28 5.36 -3.63 1.84
C MET A 28 6.06 -4.83 1.21
N PHE A 29 7.05 -4.57 0.38
CA PHE A 29 8.03 -5.57 -0.02
C PHE A 29 9.24 -5.48 0.90
N ILE A 30 9.93 -6.60 1.09
CA ILE A 30 11.25 -6.61 1.71
C ILE A 30 12.27 -6.85 0.61
N GLN A 31 13.09 -5.85 0.33
CA GLN A 31 14.16 -5.94 -0.63
C GLN A 31 15.45 -6.27 0.12
N PHE A 32 16.10 -7.39 -0.25
CA PHE A 32 17.43 -7.73 0.24
C PHE A 32 18.49 -7.05 -0.61
N ASN A 33 19.46 -6.43 0.07
CA ASN A 33 20.63 -5.82 -0.53
C ASN A 33 21.85 -6.65 -0.11
N SER A 34 22.35 -7.47 -1.04
CA SER A 34 23.53 -8.31 -0.82
C SER A 34 24.79 -7.46 -0.68
N LYS A 35 25.70 -7.85 0.22
CA LYS A 35 27.02 -7.25 0.35
C LYS A 35 27.84 -7.28 -0.95
N THR A 36 27.57 -8.25 -1.84
CA THR A 36 28.25 -8.36 -3.14
C THR A 36 27.88 -7.22 -4.08
N ASP A 37 26.70 -6.63 -3.88
CA ASP A 37 26.10 -5.62 -4.76
C ASP A 37 25.97 -4.26 -4.03
N SER A 38 26.11 -4.25 -2.70
CA SER A 38 26.02 -3.04 -1.88
C SER A 38 27.29 -2.22 -1.98
N ALA A 39 27.14 -0.89 -2.06
CA ALA A 39 28.29 0.04 -2.02
C ALA A 39 29.02 0.03 -0.66
N ASN A 40 28.36 -0.40 0.41
CA ASN A 40 28.88 -0.38 1.77
C ASN A 40 29.53 -1.71 2.19
N GLY A 41 29.44 -2.76 1.35
CA GLY A 41 30.03 -4.08 1.63
C GLY A 41 29.33 -4.89 2.73
N GLU A 42 28.10 -4.55 3.10
CA GLU A 42 27.33 -5.20 4.16
C GLU A 42 25.97 -5.68 3.64
N ASP A 43 25.51 -6.81 4.17
CA ASP A 43 24.17 -7.33 3.88
C ASP A 43 23.14 -6.48 4.65
N SER A 44 22.09 -6.03 3.97
CA SER A 44 20.94 -5.38 4.62
C SER A 44 19.64 -5.71 3.91
N ALA A 45 18.52 -5.36 4.50
CA ALA A 45 17.24 -5.35 3.79
C ALA A 45 16.48 -4.06 4.09
N VAL A 46 15.51 -3.73 3.24
CA VAL A 46 14.70 -2.53 3.42
C VAL A 46 13.25 -2.79 3.05
N PHE A 47 12.34 -2.12 3.76
CA PHE A 47 10.94 -2.10 3.35
C PHE A 47 10.76 -1.16 2.15
N VAL A 48 10.25 -1.69 1.03
CA VAL A 48 9.79 -0.90 -0.11
C VAL A 48 8.27 -0.85 -0.05
N VAL A 49 7.73 0.31 0.26
CA VAL A 49 6.30 0.50 0.58
C VAL A 49 5.57 1.09 -0.62
N ARG A 50 4.42 0.50 -0.94
CA ARG A 50 3.66 0.86 -2.14
C ARG A 50 2.83 2.12 -1.93
N ALA A 51 2.94 3.01 -2.91
CA ALA A 51 2.10 4.19 -3.12
C ALA A 51 2.04 5.19 -1.94
N ASP A 52 2.91 6.18 -2.00
CA ASP A 52 2.76 7.43 -1.26
C ASP A 52 1.58 8.27 -1.81
N SER A 53 1.47 9.52 -1.36
CA SER A 53 0.41 10.42 -1.84
C SER A 53 0.54 10.89 -3.28
N SER A 54 1.69 10.67 -3.92
CA SER A 54 1.90 10.87 -5.36
C SER A 54 1.83 9.55 -6.15
N GLY A 55 1.54 8.43 -5.49
CA GLY A 55 1.51 7.10 -6.09
C GLY A 55 2.88 6.46 -6.30
N GLN A 56 3.94 7.03 -5.75
CA GLN A 56 5.30 6.49 -5.85
C GLN A 56 5.58 5.47 -4.75
N ASP A 57 6.43 4.50 -5.04
CA ASP A 57 6.96 3.63 -3.98
C ASP A 57 7.98 4.42 -3.13
N PHE A 58 8.00 4.15 -1.83
CA PHE A 58 8.88 4.85 -0.89
C PHE A 58 9.58 3.87 0.06
N ILE A 59 10.67 4.34 0.66
CA ILE A 59 11.54 3.53 1.51
C ILE A 59 11.11 3.63 2.97
N GLY A 60 10.90 2.47 3.59
CA GLY A 60 10.63 2.32 5.02
C GLY A 60 11.90 2.02 5.82
N PRO A 61 11.75 1.49 7.05
CA PRO A 61 12.88 1.16 7.91
C PRO A 61 13.87 0.17 7.27
N GLU A 62 15.14 0.33 7.61
CA GLU A 62 16.20 -0.60 7.23
C GLU A 62 16.30 -1.74 8.25
N ILE A 63 16.49 -2.96 7.75
CA ILE A 63 16.76 -4.18 8.50
C ILE A 63 18.27 -4.45 8.40
N LYS A 64 19.01 -4.05 9.45
CA LYS A 64 20.47 -4.26 9.53
C LYS A 64 20.87 -5.58 10.17
N GLN A 65 19.94 -6.25 10.82
CA GLN A 65 20.18 -7.50 11.52
C GLN A 65 19.02 -8.46 11.27
N THR A 66 19.35 -9.71 10.96
CA THR A 66 18.37 -10.78 10.82
C THR A 66 17.67 -11.03 12.16
N GLY A 67 16.38 -11.30 12.10
CA GLY A 67 15.57 -11.63 13.27
C GLY A 67 14.10 -11.51 12.96
N TRP A 68 13.28 -11.69 13.99
CA TRP A 68 11.85 -11.47 13.90
C TRP A 68 11.54 -9.99 13.72
N TRP A 69 10.52 -9.71 12.92
CA TRP A 69 9.94 -8.38 12.75
C TRP A 69 8.43 -8.49 12.84
N THR A 70 7.83 -7.54 13.55
CA THR A 70 6.38 -7.37 13.52
C THR A 70 6.06 -6.23 12.55
N ILE A 71 5.23 -6.51 11.55
CA ILE A 71 4.79 -5.54 10.53
C ILE A 71 3.28 -5.41 10.54
N GLY A 72 2.77 -4.24 10.15
CA GLY A 72 1.34 -4.01 10.15
C GLY A 72 0.91 -2.86 9.27
N MET A 73 -0.36 -2.92 8.88
CA MET A 73 -1.06 -1.84 8.21
C MET A 73 -2.38 -1.58 8.91
N SER A 74 -2.78 -0.31 9.01
CA SER A 74 -4.14 0.05 9.39
C SER A 74 -4.73 1.05 8.42
N PHE A 75 -6.06 1.00 8.28
CA PHE A 75 -6.83 1.89 7.43
C PHE A 75 -7.77 2.70 8.32
N THR A 76 -7.71 4.02 8.17
CA THR A 76 -8.38 4.96 9.07
C THR A 76 -9.66 5.52 8.46
N PRO A 77 -10.60 6.02 9.28
CA PRO A 77 -11.85 6.63 8.82
C PRO A 77 -11.73 7.71 7.74
N ASP A 78 -10.62 8.44 7.69
CA ASP A 78 -10.33 9.47 6.69
C ASP A 78 -9.70 8.91 5.40
N GLY A 79 -9.59 7.58 5.30
CA GLY A 79 -9.13 6.88 4.10
C GLY A 79 -7.61 6.76 3.98
N ARG A 80 -6.84 7.02 5.05
CA ARG A 80 -5.38 6.84 5.02
C ARG A 80 -4.96 5.41 5.31
N ALA A 81 -3.85 5.02 4.68
CA ALA A 81 -3.06 3.86 5.08
C ALA A 81 -1.97 4.30 6.07
N HIS A 82 -1.84 3.56 7.17
CA HIS A 82 -0.76 3.69 8.14
C HIS A 82 0.08 2.42 8.10
N TYR A 83 1.40 2.58 8.11
CA TYR A 83 2.35 1.46 8.04
C TYR A 83 3.20 1.43 9.31
N TYR A 84 3.41 0.23 9.81
CA TYR A 84 4.08 -0.04 11.08
C TYR A 84 5.10 -1.15 10.89
N ALA A 85 6.24 -1.00 11.55
CA ALA A 85 7.27 -2.03 11.57
C ALA A 85 8.14 -1.85 12.81
N LYS A 86 8.47 -2.96 13.47
CA LYS A 86 9.48 -2.98 14.53
C LYS A 86 10.25 -4.30 14.57
N PRO A 87 11.50 -4.29 15.07
CA PRO A 87 12.21 -5.51 15.43
C PRO A 87 11.51 -6.28 16.57
N GLY A 88 11.64 -7.59 16.53
CA GLY A 88 11.10 -8.52 17.53
C GLY A 88 9.65 -8.91 17.30
N VAL A 89 9.21 -9.84 18.16
CA VAL A 89 7.82 -10.30 18.24
C VAL A 89 7.10 -9.50 19.31
N GLY A 90 5.92 -9.00 19.01
CA GLY A 90 5.03 -8.37 20.00
C GLY A 90 4.10 -7.35 19.37
N PRO A 91 3.07 -6.89 20.11
CA PRO A 91 2.04 -6.03 19.56
C PRO A 91 2.63 -4.71 19.04
N LEU A 92 2.14 -4.26 17.89
CA LEU A 92 2.43 -2.94 17.36
C LEU A 92 1.67 -1.88 18.14
N THR A 93 2.30 -0.74 18.29
CA THR A 93 1.76 0.45 18.94
C THR A 93 1.76 1.62 17.96
N GLN A 94 1.13 2.73 18.36
CA GLN A 94 1.17 3.95 17.56
C GLN A 94 2.60 4.49 17.34
N ALA A 95 3.52 4.23 18.28
CA ALA A 95 4.91 4.66 18.17
C ALA A 95 5.69 3.89 17.08
N ASP A 96 5.23 2.70 16.71
CA ASP A 96 5.86 1.87 15.67
C ASP A 96 5.42 2.30 14.26
N ARG A 97 4.57 3.33 14.13
CA ARG A 97 4.12 3.87 12.85
C ARG A 97 5.26 4.65 12.20
N PHE A 98 5.72 4.19 11.05
CA PHE A 98 6.75 4.88 10.29
C PHE A 98 6.20 5.68 9.10
N ALA A 99 4.97 5.39 8.64
CA ALA A 99 4.36 6.12 7.53
C ALA A 99 2.83 6.26 7.64
N SER A 100 2.30 7.31 7.00
CA SER A 100 0.88 7.62 6.94
C SER A 100 0.54 8.41 5.68
N HIS A 101 -0.11 7.77 4.71
CA HIS A 101 -0.40 8.38 3.41
C HIS A 101 -1.87 8.24 3.02
N LEU A 102 -2.34 9.20 2.23
CA LEU A 102 -3.48 9.00 1.32
C LEU A 102 -2.89 8.44 0.02
N PRO A 103 -2.96 7.14 -0.27
CA PRO A 103 -2.29 6.57 -1.44
C PRO A 103 -2.86 7.15 -2.72
N TYR A 104 -1.98 7.52 -3.66
CA TYR A 104 -2.36 8.22 -4.90
C TYR A 104 -3.13 9.54 -4.66
N GLY A 105 -3.07 10.11 -3.46
CA GLY A 105 -3.79 11.33 -3.10
C GLY A 105 -5.30 11.12 -2.94
N ALA A 106 -5.77 9.87 -2.91
CA ALA A 106 -7.17 9.51 -2.83
C ALA A 106 -7.50 8.74 -1.53
N PRO A 107 -8.69 8.94 -0.94
CA PRO A 107 -9.10 8.21 0.25
C PRO A 107 -9.50 6.76 -0.09
N ILE A 108 -8.99 5.81 0.68
CA ILE A 108 -9.41 4.41 0.64
C ILE A 108 -10.85 4.30 1.14
N GLN A 109 -11.71 3.63 0.39
CA GLN A 109 -13.13 3.50 0.71
C GLN A 109 -13.47 2.15 1.34
N SER A 110 -12.83 1.07 0.89
CA SER A 110 -13.10 -0.28 1.34
C SER A 110 -11.87 -1.17 1.25
N PHE A 111 -11.81 -2.13 2.18
CA PHE A 111 -10.81 -3.18 2.21
C PHE A 111 -11.45 -4.48 1.71
N HIS A 112 -10.76 -5.21 0.83
CA HIS A 112 -11.29 -6.42 0.22
C HIS A 112 -10.45 -7.67 0.53
N THR A 113 -9.12 -7.58 0.38
CA THR A 113 -8.24 -8.75 0.42
C THR A 113 -6.90 -8.43 1.07
N ALA A 114 -6.41 -9.34 1.91
CA ALA A 114 -5.01 -9.41 2.35
C ALA A 114 -4.35 -10.64 1.72
N PHE A 115 -3.08 -10.52 1.34
CA PHE A 115 -2.28 -11.67 0.88
C PHE A 115 -0.80 -11.44 1.19
N PHE A 116 -0.05 -12.53 1.21
CA PHE A 116 1.41 -12.52 1.19
C PHE A 116 1.88 -12.94 -0.19
N ASN A 117 2.92 -12.30 -0.70
CA ASN A 117 3.47 -12.61 -2.01
C ASN A 117 4.99 -12.75 -1.92
N VAL A 118 5.52 -13.79 -2.57
CA VAL A 118 6.94 -14.00 -2.77
C VAL A 118 7.21 -13.80 -4.25
N CYS A 119 7.96 -12.76 -4.58
CA CYS A 119 8.27 -12.40 -5.96
C CYS A 119 9.77 -12.32 -6.19
N ASN A 120 10.15 -12.52 -7.44
CA ASN A 120 11.51 -12.39 -7.92
C ASN A 120 11.54 -11.40 -9.11
N GLN A 121 12.58 -10.58 -9.23
CA GLN A 121 12.75 -9.59 -10.31
C GLN A 121 13.77 -9.99 -11.38
N ASP A 122 14.40 -11.16 -11.27
CA ASP A 122 15.45 -11.64 -12.18
C ASP A 122 15.07 -12.89 -12.99
N ASN A 123 13.77 -13.12 -13.17
CA ASN A 123 13.22 -14.24 -13.92
C ASN A 123 13.62 -15.62 -13.33
N GLY A 124 13.61 -15.70 -11.99
CA GLY A 124 13.86 -16.94 -11.24
C GLY A 124 15.32 -17.40 -11.26
N ARG A 125 16.26 -16.52 -11.60
CA ARG A 125 17.71 -16.81 -11.51
C ARG A 125 18.16 -16.86 -10.05
N THR A 126 17.55 -16.04 -9.21
CA THR A 126 17.70 -16.10 -7.76
C THR A 126 16.34 -16.33 -7.11
N TRP A 127 16.34 -16.77 -5.86
CA TRP A 127 15.15 -16.76 -5.03
C TRP A 127 15.32 -15.70 -3.96
N SER A 128 14.21 -15.11 -3.51
CA SER A 128 14.24 -14.21 -2.36
C SER A 128 14.86 -14.94 -1.15
N THR A 129 15.39 -14.18 -0.19
CA THR A 129 15.73 -14.69 1.14
C THR A 129 14.61 -15.58 1.68
N GLU A 130 14.94 -16.62 2.43
CA GLU A 130 13.92 -17.44 3.10
C GLU A 130 13.24 -16.61 4.19
N TRP A 131 11.90 -16.62 4.23
CA TRP A 131 11.12 -15.93 5.24
C TRP A 131 10.10 -16.87 5.86
N ILE A 132 9.82 -16.66 7.14
CA ILE A 132 8.72 -17.30 7.85
C ILE A 132 7.67 -16.23 8.12
N ILE A 133 6.43 -16.50 7.74
CA ILE A 133 5.28 -15.70 8.13
C ILE A 133 4.58 -16.47 9.25
N ASP A 134 4.53 -15.87 10.43
CA ASP A 134 3.93 -16.45 11.61
C ASP A 134 2.88 -15.51 12.21
N ASP A 135 1.86 -16.10 12.82
CA ASP A 135 0.75 -15.43 13.51
C ASP A 135 0.09 -14.23 12.76
N PRO A 136 -0.34 -14.40 11.49
CA PRO A 136 -1.01 -13.32 10.77
C PRO A 136 -2.41 -13.08 11.36
N ALA A 137 -2.67 -11.84 11.78
CA ALA A 137 -3.96 -11.42 12.30
C ALA A 137 -4.57 -10.28 11.49
N MET A 138 -5.90 -10.30 11.35
CA MET A 138 -6.67 -9.22 10.74
C MET A 138 -7.79 -8.81 11.71
N TYR A 139 -7.83 -7.53 12.03
CA TYR A 139 -8.83 -6.97 12.94
C TYR A 139 -9.72 -6.00 12.17
N TYR A 140 -11.02 -6.07 12.42
CA TYR A 140 -12.00 -5.14 11.89
C TYR A 140 -12.80 -4.56 13.06
N ILE A 141 -12.94 -3.24 13.09
CA ILE A 141 -13.79 -2.54 14.04
C ILE A 141 -15.05 -2.14 13.29
N SER A 142 -16.17 -2.82 13.57
CA SER A 142 -17.47 -2.40 13.04
C SER A 142 -17.87 -1.08 13.70
N ARG A 143 -18.35 -0.13 12.90
CA ARG A 143 -19.03 1.06 13.42
C ARG A 143 -20.43 0.72 13.88
#